data_AF-A0A0F8XIM3-F1
#
_entry.id   AF-A0A0F8XIM3-F1
#
_cell.length_a   1.000
_cell.length_b   1.000
_cell.length_c   1.000
_cell.angle_alpha   90.00
_cell.angle_beta   90.00
_cell.angle_gamma   90.00
#
_symmetry.space_group_name_H-M   'P 1'
#
loop_
_entity.id
_entity.type
_entity.pdbx_description
1 polymer ?
#
loop_
_entity_poly.entity_id
_entity_poly.type
_entity_poly.pdbx_seq_one_letter_code
_entity_poly.pdbx_strand_id
1 'polypeptide(L)'
;MHRQLIIILLVALVLILMTVQNPNPVSVQFLSWQAQQVPVIIIILISLLGGVIISAVLGLIKQSKLKDKIRRLQREIEDLKYPPVVSPDENEEAEEE
;
A
#
# COMPACT_ATOMS: atom_id res chain seq x y z
N MET A 1 -11.39 0.26 -15.56
CA MET A 1 -12.18 -0.70 -14.74
C MET A 1 -12.40 -2.04 -15.43
N HIS A 2 -12.67 -2.09 -16.74
CA HIS A 2 -13.05 -3.34 -17.42
C HIS A 2 -11.91 -4.38 -17.50
N ARG A 3 -10.66 -3.93 -17.71
CA ARG A 3 -9.48 -4.81 -17.71
C ARG A 3 -9.28 -5.56 -16.39
N GLN A 4 -9.62 -4.94 -15.26
CA GLN A 4 -9.50 -5.57 -13.94
C GLN A 4 -10.53 -6.68 -13.77
N LEU A 5 -11.76 -6.48 -14.24
CA LEU A 5 -12.81 -7.51 -14.21
C LEU A 5 -12.41 -8.72 -15.05
N ILE A 6 -11.84 -8.50 -16.23
CA ILE A 6 -11.36 -9.60 -17.09
C ILE A 6 -10.28 -10.42 -16.37
N ILE A 7 -9.31 -9.76 -15.72
CA ILE A 7 -8.24 -10.44 -14.97
C ILE A 7 -8.82 -11.24 -13.81
N ILE A 8 -9.72 -10.65 -13.01
CA ILE A 8 -10.36 -11.33 -11.87
C ILE A 8 -11.14 -12.56 -12.35
N LEU A 9 -11.88 -12.43 -13.45
CA LEU A 9 -12.63 -13.54 -14.03
C LEU A 9 -11.70 -14.68 -14.49
N LEU A 10 -10.57 -14.33 -15.12
CA LEU A 10 -9.58 -15.30 -15.57
C LEU A 10 -8.95 -16.04 -14.39
N VAL A 11 -8.59 -15.32 -13.32
CA VAL A 11 -8.09 -15.91 -12.08
C VAL A 11 -9.15 -16.84 -11.46
N ALA A 12 -10.41 -16.39 -11.37
CA ALA A 12 -11.49 -17.23 -10.84
C ALA A 12 -11.67 -18.52 -11.65
N LEU A 13 -11.62 -18.44 -12.99
CA LEU A 13 -11.69 -19.61 -13.86
C LEU A 13 -10.54 -20.60 -13.58
N VAL A 14 -9.32 -20.11 -13.44
CA VAL A 14 -8.15 -20.94 -13.08
C VAL A 14 -8.35 -21.62 -11.73
N LEU A 15 -8.88 -20.92 -10.72
CA LEU A 15 -9.15 -21.48 -9.40
C LEU A 15 -10.22 -22.60 -9.46
N ILE A 16 -11.28 -22.41 -10.26
CA ILE A 16 -12.30 -23.43 -10.49
C ILE A 16 -11.68 -24.65 -11.16
N LEU A 17 -10.91 -24.45 -12.23
CA LEU A 17 -10.22 -25.54 -12.92
C LEU A 17 -9.30 -26.31 -11.98
N MET A 18 -8.57 -25.61 -11.11
CA MET A 18 -7.70 -26.26 -10.14
C MET A 18 -8.47 -27.09 -9.12
N THR A 19 -9.64 -26.61 -8.69
CA THR A 19 -10.52 -27.34 -7.76
C THR A 19 -11.06 -28.62 -8.39
N VAL A 20 -11.42 -28.57 -9.68
CA VAL A 20 -11.96 -29.72 -10.42
C VAL A 20 -10.87 -30.71 -10.83
N GLN A 21 -9.72 -30.23 -11.31
CA GLN A 21 -8.64 -31.09 -11.81
C GLN A 21 -7.74 -31.65 -10.70
N ASN A 22 -7.60 -30.93 -9.58
CA ASN A 22 -6.81 -31.36 -8.44
C ASN A 22 -7.69 -31.41 -7.18
N PRO A 23 -8.69 -32.31 -7.14
CA PRO A 23 -9.51 -32.51 -5.95
C PRO A 23 -8.73 -33.23 -4.84
N ASN A 24 -7.61 -33.87 -5.20
CA ASN A 24 -6.79 -34.61 -4.27
C ASN A 24 -6.21 -33.67 -3.21
N PRO A 25 -6.51 -33.92 -1.94
CA PRO A 25 -6.05 -33.04 -0.89
C PRO A 25 -4.56 -33.25 -0.63
N VAL A 26 -3.89 -32.18 -0.19
CA VAL A 26 -2.44 -32.16 0.05
C VAL A 26 -2.13 -32.06 1.54
N SER A 27 -0.92 -32.49 1.91
CA SER A 27 -0.39 -32.29 3.26
C SER A 27 0.50 -31.05 3.28
N VAL A 28 0.25 -30.17 4.24
CA VAL A 28 1.01 -28.94 4.43
C VAL A 28 1.75 -29.01 5.75
N GLN A 29 3.05 -28.70 5.72
CA GLN A 29 3.89 -28.57 6.89
C GLN A 29 4.46 -27.16 6.92
N PHE A 30 4.20 -26.43 8.00
CA PHE A 30 4.65 -25.05 8.16
C PHE A 30 5.18 -24.84 9.57
N LEU A 31 6.51 -24.67 9.69
CA LEU A 31 7.22 -24.68 10.96
C LEU A 31 6.85 -25.92 11.79
N SER A 32 6.12 -25.75 12.89
CA SER A 32 5.66 -26.83 13.77
C SER A 32 4.20 -27.25 13.50
N TRP A 33 3.53 -26.62 12.54
CA TRP A 33 2.14 -26.90 12.23
C TRP A 33 2.04 -27.86 11.05
N GLN A 34 1.19 -28.87 11.20
CA GLN A 34 0.93 -29.85 10.16
C GLN A 34 -0.57 -29.95 9.94
N ALA A 35 -0.99 -29.76 8.69
CA ALA A 35 -2.36 -29.94 8.27
C ALA A 35 -2.39 -31.02 7.18
N GLN A 36 -3.12 -32.09 7.45
CA GLN A 36 -3.36 -33.14 6.48
C GLN A 36 -4.70 -32.92 5.79
N GLN A 37 -4.81 -33.46 4.57
CA GLN A 37 -6.04 -33.46 3.81
C GLN A 37 -6.60 -32.06 3.49
N VAL A 38 -5.72 -31.09 3.21
CA VAL A 38 -6.13 -29.73 2.86
C VAL A 38 -6.34 -29.62 1.34
N PRO A 39 -7.50 -29.15 0.85
CA PRO A 39 -7.67 -28.86 -0.57
C PRO A 39 -6.73 -27.74 -1.02
N VAL A 40 -6.08 -27.91 -2.17
CA VAL A 40 -5.06 -26.97 -2.68
C VAL A 40 -5.61 -25.54 -2.82
N ILE A 41 -6.88 -25.41 -3.19
CA ILE A 41 -7.55 -24.12 -3.34
C ILE A 41 -7.52 -23.28 -2.05
N ILE A 42 -7.62 -23.91 -0.88
CA ILE A 42 -7.59 -23.19 0.42
C ILE A 42 -6.23 -22.52 0.63
N ILE A 43 -5.15 -23.23 0.29
CA ILE A 43 -3.78 -22.72 0.42
C ILE A 43 -3.57 -21.51 -0.49
N ILE A 44 -4.09 -21.59 -1.71
CA ILE A 44 -4.00 -20.50 -2.69
C ILE A 44 -4.81 -19.29 -2.26
N LEU A 45 -6.03 -19.50 -1.76
CA LEU A 45 -6.86 -18.41 -1.26
C LEU A 45 -6.19 -17.68 -0.09
N ILE A 46 -5.62 -18.42 0.88
CA ILE A 46 -4.89 -17.82 2.00
C ILE A 46 -3.67 -17.03 1.49
N SER A 47 -2.92 -17.59 0.55
CA SER A 47 -1.75 -16.93 -0.04
C SER A 47 -2.12 -15.65 -0.79
N LEU A 48 -3.20 -15.71 -1.58
CA LEU A 48 -3.73 -14.57 -2.32
C LEU A 48 -4.21 -13.48 -1.36
N LEU A 49 -4.97 -13.86 -0.33
CA LEU A 49 -5.46 -12.94 0.68
C LEU A 49 -4.29 -12.28 1.43
N GLY A 50 -3.27 -13.05 1.80
CA GLY A 50 -2.04 -12.53 2.40
C GLY A 50 -1.38 -11.48 1.51
N GLY A 51 -1.24 -11.76 0.21
CA GLY A 51 -0.71 -10.81 -0.76
C GLY A 51 -1.52 -9.51 -0.87
N VAL A 52 -2.86 -9.61 -0.86
CA VAL A 52 -3.76 -8.44 -0.87
C VAL A 52 -3.59 -7.61 0.41
N ILE A 53 -3.55 -8.26 1.58
CA ILE A 53 -3.35 -7.58 2.87
C ILE A 53 -2.01 -6.84 2.88
N ILE A 54 -0.92 -7.53 2.50
CA ILE A 54 0.42 -6.92 2.44
C ILE A 54 0.42 -5.72 1.49
N SER A 55 -0.16 -5.86 0.29
CA SER A 55 -0.24 -4.78 -0.69
C SER A 55 -1.04 -3.59 -0.18
N ALA A 56 -2.16 -3.83 0.51
CA ALA A 56 -2.96 -2.78 1.12
C ALA A 56 -2.18 -2.01 2.19
N VAL A 57 -1.50 -2.73 3.09
CA VAL A 57 -0.68 -2.11 4.15
C VAL A 57 0.44 -1.25 3.55
N LEU A 58 1.18 -1.77 2.56
CA LEU A 58 2.21 -1.00 1.86
C LEU A 58 1.62 0.23 1.15
N GLY A 59 0.44 0.09 0.56
CA GLY A 59 -0.30 1.20 -0.07
C GLY A 59 -0.63 2.31 0.92
N LEU A 60 -1.14 1.95 2.11
CA LEU A 60 -1.47 2.92 3.17
C LEU A 60 -0.23 3.69 3.65
N ILE A 61 0.88 2.98 3.88
CA ILE A 61 2.15 3.61 4.29
C ILE A 61 2.61 4.63 3.23
N LYS A 62 2.57 4.24 1.96
CA LYS A 62 2.97 5.13 0.86
C LYS A 62 2.05 6.35 0.76
N GLN A 63 0.74 6.16 0.90
CA GLN A 63 -0.22 7.26 0.88
C GLN A 63 0.01 8.26 2.03
N SER A 64 0.33 7.79 3.24
CA SER A 64 0.63 8.68 4.37
C SER A 64 1.83 9.57 4.06
N LYS A 65 2.93 9.00 3.56
CA LYS A 65 4.12 9.76 3.16
C LYS A 65 3.83 10.79 2.07
N LEU A 66 2.96 10.44 1.12
CA LEU A 66 2.53 11.35 0.06
C LEU A 66 1.69 12.50 0.60
N LYS A 67 0.77 12.25 1.54
CA LYS A 67 -0.02 13.29 2.20
C LYS A 67 0.87 14.27 2.96
N ASP A 68 1.88 13.76 3.67
CA ASP A 68 2.83 14.62 4.40
C ASP A 68 3.67 15.48 3.44
N LYS A 69 4.11 14.92 2.30
CA LYS A 69 4.78 15.70 1.25
C LYS A 69 3.87 16.80 0.70
N ILE A 70 2.61 16.50 0.38
CA ILE A 70 1.64 17.48 -0.11
C ILE A 70 1.50 18.63 0.89
N ARG A 71 1.36 18.34 2.19
CA ARG A 71 1.26 19.36 3.23
C ARG A 71 2.49 20.25 3.33
N ARG A 72 3.70 19.67 3.22
CA ARG A 72 4.96 20.44 3.23
C ARG A 72 5.07 21.35 2.01
N LEU A 73 4.83 20.79 0.83
CA LEU A 73 4.83 21.54 -0.44
C LEU A 73 3.81 22.69 -0.42
N GLN A 74 2.64 22.47 0.17
CA GLN A 74 1.62 23.51 0.32
C GLN A 74 2.10 24.67 1.21
N ARG A 75 2.77 24.37 2.33
CA ARG A 75 3.36 25.40 3.19
C ARG A 75 4.47 26.18 2.50
N GLU A 76 5.37 25.50 1.79
CA GLU A 76 6.42 26.16 1.01
C GLU A 76 5.83 27.11 -0.05
N ILE A 77 4.75 26.72 -0.71
CA ILE A 77 4.05 27.58 -1.66
C ILE A 77 3.44 28.81 -0.95
N GLU A 78 2.87 28.63 0.24
CA GLU A 78 2.28 29.72 1.03
C GLU A 78 3.36 30.71 1.49
N ASP A 79 4.47 30.21 2.03
CA ASP A 79 5.62 31.02 2.48
C ASP A 79 6.27 31.78 1.32
N LEU A 80 6.35 31.17 0.11
CA LEU A 80 6.86 31.85 -1.08
C LEU A 80 5.89 32.90 -1.63
N LYS A 81 4.57 32.71 -1.44
CA LYS A 81 3.54 33.63 -1.94
C LYS A 81 3.31 34.82 -1.00
N TYR A 82 3.54 34.63 0.28
CA TYR A 82 3.57 35.68 1.31
C TYR A 82 4.90 35.58 2.06
N PRO A 83 6.00 36.10 1.48
CA PRO A 83 7.26 36.14 2.20
C PRO A 83 7.06 36.92 3.51
N PRO A 84 7.59 36.41 4.64
CA PRO A 84 7.47 37.11 5.91
C PRO A 84 8.00 38.53 5.72
N VAL A 85 7.18 39.51 6.10
CA VAL A 85 7.56 40.92 6.06
C VAL A 85 8.78 41.06 6.98
N VAL A 86 9.95 41.22 6.39
CA VAL A 86 11.15 41.62 7.13
C VAL A 86 10.86 43.04 7.61
N SER A 87 10.46 43.16 8.87
CA SER A 87 10.33 44.45 9.55
C SER A 87 11.70 45.15 9.48
N PRO A 88 11.78 46.41 9.04
CA PRO A 88 13.05 47.14 8.94
C PRO A 88 13.77 47.40 10.29
N ASP A 89 13.12 47.10 11.42
CA ASP A 89 13.49 47.64 12.74
C ASP A 89 14.77 47.08 13.39
N GLU A 90 15.58 46.24 12.72
CA GLU A 90 16.85 45.74 13.28
C GLU A 90 18.12 46.31 12.62
N ASN A 91 18.01 47.06 11.52
CA ASN A 91 19.19 47.61 10.83
C ASN A 91 19.49 49.09 11.15
N GLU A 92 18.57 49.82 11.76
CA GLU A 92 18.78 51.25 12.10
C GLU A 92 19.49 51.46 13.45
N GLU A 93 19.48 50.48 14.37
CA GLU A 93 20.18 50.60 15.67
C GLU A 93 21.69 50.29 15.59
N ALA A 94 22.18 49.72 14.48
CA ALA A 94 23.61 49.36 14.32
C ALA A 94 24.45 50.42 13.59
N GLU A 95 23.84 51.51 13.08
CA GLU A 95 24.54 52.62 12.41
C GLU A 95 24.71 53.87 13.30
N GLU A 96 24.17 53.88 14.53
CA GLU A 96 24.28 55.02 15.47
C GLU A 96 25.29 54.86 16.64
N GLU A 97 26.06 53.77 16.73
CA GLU A 97 27.20 53.64 17.70
C GLU A 97 28.59 53.78 17.08
#